data_AF-A0A851DBW8-F1
#
_entry.id   AF-A0A851DBW8-F1
#
_cell.length_a   1.000
_cell.length_b   1.000
_cell.length_c   1.000
_cell.angle_alpha   90.00
_cell.angle_beta   90.00
_cell.angle_gamma   90.00
#
_symmetry.space_group_name_H-M   'P 1'
#
loop_
_entity.id
_entity.type
_entity.pdbx_description
1 polymer ?
#
loop_
_entity_poly.entity_id
_entity_poly.type
_entity_poly.pdbx_seq_one_letter_code
_entity_poly.pdbx_strand_id
1 'polypeptide(L)'
;PNLLFQFSKGGTNRPAIWIDTGIHSREWVTQASGVWFAKKIVLDHENDEGLASLLNEMDIFLEIVTNPDGFAFTQTKNRLWRKTRSKHSGSLCVGVDPNRNWDAGFGGSGASGNPCSETYRGPYANSEPEVKSIVDFVKSHGNIKAFISIHSYSQLLLYPYGYTTTPAADQKELHEISEKAVAALSSLYGTSYKYGSIITTIYKASGGTIDWTYNQGIKYSFTFELRDTGRYGFLLPAKQIVPTAEETWLALKVIMQHTLEHPY
;
A
#
# COMPACT_ATOMS: atom_id res chain seq x y z
N PRO A 1 -19.26 2.31 0.62
CA PRO A 1 -18.49 3.06 1.65
C PRO A 1 -17.27 2.24 2.07
N ASN A 2 -16.07 2.76 1.83
CA ASN A 2 -14.85 2.15 2.33
C ASN A 2 -14.79 2.33 3.85
N LEU A 3 -14.40 1.28 4.56
CA LEU A 3 -14.28 1.29 6.01
C LEU A 3 -12.81 1.49 6.38
N LEU A 4 -12.55 2.49 7.22
CA LEU A 4 -11.23 2.84 7.73
C LEU A 4 -11.19 2.57 9.23
N PHE A 5 -10.22 1.78 9.69
CA PHE A 5 -9.96 1.61 11.11
C PHE A 5 -8.98 2.68 11.58
N GLN A 6 -9.31 3.39 12.67
CA GLN A 6 -8.38 4.26 13.38
C GLN A 6 -8.00 3.61 14.71
N PHE A 7 -6.71 3.40 14.91
CA PHE A 7 -6.14 3.01 16.19
C PHE A 7 -5.50 4.24 16.82
N SER A 8 -6.09 4.72 17.91
CA SER A 8 -5.68 5.94 18.59
C SER A 8 -5.90 5.82 20.10
N LYS A 9 -5.01 6.44 20.88
CA LYS A 9 -5.21 6.65 22.33
C LYS A 9 -5.82 8.03 22.65
N GLY A 10 -6.42 8.69 21.66
CA GLY A 10 -7.03 10.01 21.78
C GLY A 10 -6.11 11.14 21.31
N GLY A 11 -6.50 12.38 21.60
CA GLY A 11 -5.87 13.57 21.03
C GLY A 11 -6.54 14.01 19.71
N THR A 12 -6.08 15.12 19.16
CA THR A 12 -6.65 15.74 17.94
C THR A 12 -5.57 15.92 16.89
N ASN A 13 -5.83 15.42 15.68
CA ASN A 13 -4.95 15.54 14.51
C ASN A 13 -3.47 15.18 14.80
N ARG A 14 -3.27 14.05 15.48
CA ARG A 14 -1.93 13.54 15.81
C ARG A 14 -1.18 13.13 14.54
N PRO A 15 0.17 13.13 14.57
CA PRO A 15 0.95 12.50 13.51
C PRO A 15 0.45 11.08 13.26
N ALA A 16 0.21 10.72 12.00
CA ALA A 16 -0.43 9.44 11.70
C ALA A 16 0.36 8.60 10.70
N ILE A 17 0.12 7.29 10.76
CA ILE A 17 0.61 6.31 9.81
C ILE A 17 -0.60 5.75 9.05
N TRP A 18 -0.55 5.79 7.73
CA TRP A 18 -1.54 5.19 6.87
C TRP A 18 -1.04 3.85 6.34
N ILE A 19 -1.90 2.82 6.41
CA ILE A 19 -1.68 1.51 5.81
C ILE A 19 -2.94 1.12 5.02
N ASP A 20 -2.77 0.74 3.75
CA ASP A 20 -3.88 0.18 2.98
C ASP A 20 -3.52 -1.14 2.31
N THR A 21 -4.52 -2.00 2.14
CA THR A 21 -4.39 -3.30 1.50
C THR A 21 -5.51 -3.53 0.48
N GLY A 22 -5.21 -4.31 -0.56
CA GLY A 22 -6.25 -4.80 -1.46
C GLY A 22 -6.78 -3.77 -2.45
N ILE A 23 -6.01 -2.72 -2.77
CA ILE A 23 -6.33 -1.79 -3.85
C ILE A 23 -6.46 -2.53 -5.20
N HIS A 24 -5.67 -3.58 -5.42
CA HIS A 24 -5.96 -4.57 -6.46
C HIS A 24 -6.69 -5.78 -5.87
N SER A 25 -7.86 -6.06 -6.42
CA SER A 25 -8.79 -6.99 -5.78
C SER A 25 -8.34 -8.45 -5.74
N ARG A 26 -7.51 -8.90 -6.68
CA ARG A 26 -7.03 -10.31 -6.75
C ARG A 26 -5.93 -10.65 -5.77
N GLU A 27 -5.32 -9.66 -5.14
CA GLU A 27 -4.13 -9.77 -4.29
C GLU A 27 -4.53 -10.19 -2.86
N TRP A 28 -5.29 -11.28 -2.72
CA TRP A 28 -6.02 -11.68 -1.50
C TRP A 28 -5.19 -11.79 -0.22
N VAL A 29 -3.89 -12.08 -0.33
CA VAL A 29 -3.01 -12.13 0.85
C VAL A 29 -2.92 -10.75 1.52
N THR A 30 -3.07 -9.65 0.77
CA THR A 30 -2.99 -8.29 1.31
C THR A 30 -4.17 -7.98 2.24
N GLN A 31 -5.41 -8.24 1.83
CA GLN A 31 -6.59 -8.06 2.68
C GLN A 31 -6.54 -9.00 3.89
N ALA A 32 -6.13 -10.25 3.68
CA ALA A 32 -6.00 -11.23 4.76
C ALA A 32 -4.95 -10.80 5.81
N SER A 33 -3.80 -10.29 5.37
CA SER A 33 -2.79 -9.69 6.24
C SER A 33 -3.31 -8.43 6.93
N GLY A 34 -4.09 -7.57 6.24
CA GLY A 34 -4.75 -6.41 6.83
C GLY A 34 -5.64 -6.76 8.03
N VAL A 35 -6.47 -7.80 7.90
CA VAL A 35 -7.27 -8.33 9.02
C VAL A 35 -6.37 -8.82 10.16
N TRP A 36 -5.27 -9.49 9.84
CA TRP A 36 -4.31 -9.96 10.84
C TRP A 36 -3.62 -8.78 11.56
N PHE A 37 -3.21 -7.73 10.85
CA PHE A 37 -2.60 -6.52 11.43
C PHE A 37 -3.57 -5.82 12.38
N ALA A 38 -4.83 -5.66 12.00
CA ALA A 38 -5.85 -5.07 12.87
C ALA A 38 -5.96 -5.83 14.20
N LYS A 39 -6.03 -7.18 14.13
CA LYS A 39 -6.04 -8.02 15.33
C LYS A 39 -4.73 -7.89 16.13
N LYS A 40 -3.58 -7.84 15.45
CA LYS A 40 -2.27 -7.72 16.09
C LYS A 40 -2.14 -6.41 16.86
N ILE A 41 -2.57 -5.29 16.27
CA ILE A 41 -2.57 -3.98 16.92
C ILE A 41 -3.38 -4.03 18.22
N VAL A 42 -4.60 -4.54 18.16
CA VAL A 42 -5.48 -4.62 19.35
C VAL A 42 -4.91 -5.54 20.44
N LEU A 43 -4.31 -6.67 20.09
CA LEU A 43 -3.77 -7.59 21.10
C LEU A 43 -2.46 -7.11 21.74
N ASP A 44 -1.65 -6.36 21.00
CA ASP A 44 -0.30 -5.99 21.41
C ASP A 44 -0.16 -4.55 21.90
N HIS A 45 -1.18 -3.69 21.75
CA HIS A 45 -1.10 -2.24 22.04
C HIS A 45 -0.62 -1.86 23.45
N GLU A 46 -0.66 -2.77 24.41
CA GLU A 46 -0.13 -2.60 25.78
C GLU A 46 1.06 -3.51 26.10
N ASN A 47 1.30 -4.55 25.29
CA ASN A 47 2.25 -5.63 25.60
C ASN A 47 3.53 -5.58 24.73
N ASP A 48 3.51 -4.90 23.59
CA ASP A 48 4.70 -4.62 22.77
C ASP A 48 5.10 -3.16 23.01
N GLU A 49 6.25 -2.94 23.66
CA GLU A 49 6.71 -1.58 24.04
C GLU A 49 6.85 -0.63 22.84
N GLY A 50 7.23 -1.16 21.67
CA GLY A 50 7.34 -0.39 20.43
C GLY A 50 5.97 0.08 19.93
N LEU A 51 4.99 -0.82 19.88
CA LEU A 51 3.62 -0.47 19.50
C LEU A 51 2.96 0.44 20.53
N ALA A 52 3.19 0.19 21.83
CA ALA A 52 2.62 0.99 22.90
C ALA A 52 3.16 2.43 22.86
N SER A 53 4.46 2.62 22.67
CA SER A 53 5.08 3.94 22.52
C SER A 53 4.61 4.64 21.24
N LEU A 54 4.53 3.91 20.12
CA LEU A 54 3.96 4.42 18.87
C LEU A 54 2.53 4.95 19.06
N LEU A 55 1.62 4.16 19.66
CA LEU A 55 0.22 4.55 19.86
C LEU A 55 0.02 5.63 20.93
N ASN A 56 1.03 5.93 21.74
CA ASN A 56 1.01 7.06 22.67
C ASN A 56 1.24 8.40 21.95
N GLU A 57 2.00 8.41 20.85
CA GLU A 57 2.36 9.63 20.11
C GLU A 57 1.67 9.76 18.74
N MET A 58 1.42 8.64 18.06
CA MET A 58 0.86 8.58 16.72
C MET A 58 -0.46 7.81 16.62
N ASP A 59 -1.23 8.09 15.57
CA ASP A 59 -2.39 7.30 15.16
C ASP A 59 -2.02 6.33 14.02
N ILE A 60 -2.70 5.18 13.94
CA ILE A 60 -2.62 4.29 12.78
C ILE A 60 -3.98 4.23 12.10
N PHE A 61 -4.01 4.54 10.80
CA PHE A 61 -5.15 4.32 9.92
C PHE A 61 -4.91 3.06 9.07
N LEU A 62 -5.87 2.15 9.08
CA LEU A 62 -5.80 0.89 8.32
C LEU A 62 -7.04 0.70 7.46
N GLU A 63 -6.86 0.73 6.14
CA GLU A 63 -7.91 0.41 5.15
C GLU A 63 -7.68 -1.01 4.61
N ILE A 64 -8.51 -1.97 5.04
CA ILE A 64 -8.28 -3.40 4.77
C ILE A 64 -8.74 -3.82 3.36
N VAL A 65 -9.73 -3.14 2.79
CA VAL A 65 -10.29 -3.46 1.48
C VAL A 65 -10.46 -2.16 0.70
N THR A 66 -9.37 -1.68 0.12
CA THR A 66 -9.34 -0.40 -0.61
C THR A 66 -10.19 -0.41 -1.89
N ASN A 67 -10.36 -1.58 -2.52
CA ASN A 67 -11.21 -1.78 -3.70
C ASN A 67 -12.30 -2.84 -3.42
N PRO A 68 -13.38 -2.48 -2.71
CA PRO A 68 -14.39 -3.43 -2.25
C PRO A 68 -15.20 -4.05 -3.39
N ASP A 69 -15.54 -3.27 -4.42
CA ASP A 69 -16.31 -3.76 -5.57
C ASP A 69 -15.50 -4.80 -6.36
N GLY A 70 -14.23 -4.52 -6.60
CA GLY A 70 -13.31 -5.48 -7.20
C GLY A 70 -13.19 -6.73 -6.33
N PHE A 71 -13.01 -6.57 -5.01
CA PHE A 71 -12.86 -7.71 -4.10
C PHE A 71 -14.08 -8.63 -4.13
N ALA A 72 -15.29 -8.08 -4.00
CA ALA A 72 -16.54 -8.85 -4.13
C ALA A 72 -16.65 -9.57 -5.49
N PHE A 73 -16.20 -8.92 -6.57
CA PHE A 73 -16.19 -9.51 -7.90
C PHE A 73 -15.22 -10.70 -8.02
N THR A 74 -14.08 -10.66 -7.32
CA THR A 74 -13.15 -11.81 -7.27
C THR A 74 -13.71 -13.03 -6.57
N GLN A 75 -14.61 -12.83 -5.60
CA GLN A 75 -15.26 -13.92 -4.86
C GLN A 75 -16.41 -14.56 -5.63
N THR A 76 -17.05 -13.81 -6.54
CA THR A 76 -18.34 -14.18 -7.12
C THR A 76 -18.32 -14.43 -8.63
N LYS A 77 -17.38 -13.83 -9.38
CA LYS A 77 -17.39 -13.83 -10.85
C LYS A 77 -16.03 -14.12 -11.47
N ASN A 78 -14.99 -13.38 -11.10
CA ASN A 78 -13.66 -13.54 -11.71
C ASN A 78 -12.56 -13.35 -10.68
N ARG A 79 -12.00 -14.49 -10.22
CA ARG A 79 -10.93 -14.54 -9.22
C ARG A 79 -9.71 -13.67 -9.54
N LEU A 80 -9.41 -13.45 -10.82
CA LEU A 80 -8.22 -12.72 -11.28
C LEU A 80 -8.50 -11.25 -11.62
N TRP A 81 -9.70 -10.74 -11.29
CA TRP A 81 -10.03 -9.33 -11.47
C TRP A 81 -9.14 -8.44 -10.59
N ARG A 82 -8.57 -7.38 -11.20
CA ARG A 82 -7.64 -6.45 -10.55
C ARG A 82 -8.26 -5.08 -10.26
N LYS A 83 -8.95 -4.55 -11.27
CA LYS A 83 -9.38 -3.15 -11.37
C LYS A 83 -10.56 -2.82 -10.46
N THR A 84 -10.96 -1.56 -10.43
CA THR A 84 -12.28 -1.15 -9.90
C THR A 84 -13.43 -1.74 -10.74
N ARG A 85 -14.68 -1.37 -10.45
CA ARG A 85 -15.87 -1.80 -11.21
C ARG A 85 -16.63 -0.65 -11.89
N SER A 86 -15.99 0.51 -12.03
CA SER A 86 -16.55 1.67 -12.72
C SER A 86 -16.88 1.37 -14.19
N LYS A 87 -17.96 1.97 -14.70
CA LYS A 87 -18.39 1.87 -16.10
C LYS A 87 -18.05 3.17 -16.82
N HIS A 88 -17.57 3.06 -18.07
CA HIS A 88 -17.19 4.21 -18.87
C HIS A 88 -18.10 4.32 -20.10
N SER A 89 -18.63 5.52 -20.34
CA SER A 89 -19.46 5.78 -21.53
C SER A 89 -18.67 5.49 -22.81
N GLY A 90 -19.30 4.83 -23.78
CA GLY A 90 -18.66 4.48 -25.05
C GLY A 90 -17.68 3.30 -24.99
N SER A 91 -17.57 2.59 -23.86
CA SER A 91 -16.78 1.37 -23.74
C SER A 91 -17.59 0.20 -23.17
N LEU A 92 -17.35 -1.01 -23.69
CA LEU A 92 -17.86 -2.26 -23.10
C LEU A 92 -16.98 -2.77 -21.94
N CYS A 93 -15.78 -2.20 -21.79
CA CYS A 93 -14.82 -2.60 -20.77
C CYS A 93 -15.08 -1.86 -19.45
N VAL A 94 -14.77 -2.55 -18.34
CA VAL A 94 -15.11 -2.11 -16.99
C VAL A 94 -13.84 -1.91 -16.17
N GLY A 95 -13.85 -0.89 -15.33
CA GLY A 95 -12.86 -0.64 -14.31
C GLY A 95 -11.60 0.07 -14.78
N VAL A 96 -11.00 0.79 -13.84
CA VAL A 96 -9.71 1.47 -13.91
C VAL A 96 -8.72 0.74 -13.02
N ASP A 97 -7.44 0.75 -13.37
CA ASP A 97 -6.38 0.33 -12.45
C ASP A 97 -6.23 1.43 -11.38
N PRO A 98 -6.63 1.16 -10.12
CA PRO A 98 -6.60 2.19 -9.08
C PRO A 98 -5.18 2.62 -8.72
N ASN A 99 -4.14 1.81 -9.01
CA ASN A 99 -2.73 2.21 -8.82
C ASN A 99 -2.11 2.77 -10.12
N ARG A 100 -2.94 3.28 -11.04
CA ARG A 100 -2.56 4.13 -12.18
C ARG A 100 -3.38 5.43 -12.22
N ASN A 101 -4.26 5.61 -11.25
CA ASN A 101 -5.26 6.68 -11.24
C ASN A 101 -4.84 7.90 -10.44
N TRP A 102 -3.68 7.89 -9.77
CA TRP A 102 -3.25 8.99 -8.90
C TRP A 102 -2.62 10.14 -9.69
N ASP A 103 -2.68 11.36 -9.15
CA ASP A 103 -2.13 12.56 -9.78
C ASP A 103 -0.60 12.70 -9.60
N ALA A 104 0.14 11.66 -10.02
CA ALA A 104 1.60 11.62 -10.01
C ALA A 104 2.12 11.05 -11.33
N GLY A 105 2.48 11.94 -12.26
CA GLY A 105 2.85 11.55 -13.62
C GLY A 105 1.70 10.91 -14.41
N PHE A 106 0.45 11.15 -14.02
CA PHE A 106 -0.76 10.54 -14.58
C PHE A 106 -0.77 10.56 -16.11
N GLY A 107 -0.97 9.40 -16.74
CA GLY A 107 -0.94 9.26 -18.20
C GLY A 107 0.44 9.16 -18.84
N GLY A 108 1.51 9.21 -18.04
CA GLY A 108 2.86 8.87 -18.49
C GLY A 108 3.04 7.38 -18.78
N SER A 109 4.27 7.00 -19.15
CA SER A 109 4.63 5.60 -19.44
C SER A 109 4.33 4.67 -18.25
N GLY A 110 3.91 3.43 -18.54
CA GLY A 110 3.58 2.42 -17.52
C GLY A 110 2.08 2.34 -17.16
N ALA A 111 1.25 3.17 -17.78
CA ALA A 111 -0.21 3.09 -17.75
C ALA A 111 -0.78 3.10 -19.17
N SER A 112 -2.00 2.58 -19.34
CA SER A 112 -2.68 2.53 -20.63
C SER A 112 -3.82 3.53 -20.73
N GLY A 113 -4.02 4.10 -21.93
CA GLY A 113 -5.22 4.87 -22.27
C GLY A 113 -6.39 4.02 -22.76
N ASN A 114 -6.20 2.72 -22.98
CA ASN A 114 -7.24 1.80 -23.45
C ASN A 114 -8.10 1.29 -22.27
N PRO A 115 -9.43 1.55 -22.22
CA PRO A 115 -10.32 1.08 -21.15
C PRO A 115 -10.31 -0.43 -20.89
N CYS A 116 -9.95 -1.22 -21.90
CA CYS A 116 -9.88 -2.68 -21.80
C CYS A 116 -8.55 -3.21 -21.22
N SER A 117 -7.56 -2.34 -21.01
CA SER A 117 -6.28 -2.73 -20.42
C SER A 117 -6.43 -2.99 -18.92
N GLU A 118 -5.65 -3.95 -18.41
CA GLU A 118 -5.49 -4.19 -16.97
C GLU A 118 -4.82 -3.03 -16.23
N THR A 119 -4.07 -2.18 -16.95
CA THR A 119 -3.40 -0.98 -16.43
C THR A 119 -4.03 0.31 -16.96
N TYR A 120 -5.33 0.25 -17.30
CA TYR A 120 -6.07 1.44 -17.74
C TYR A 120 -6.05 2.51 -16.66
N ARG A 121 -5.55 3.70 -16.98
CA ARG A 121 -5.39 4.80 -16.00
C ARG A 121 -6.69 5.49 -15.61
N GLY A 122 -7.77 5.28 -16.36
CA GLY A 122 -9.00 6.07 -16.21
C GLY A 122 -9.01 7.33 -17.07
N PRO A 123 -10.15 8.06 -17.09
CA PRO A 123 -10.32 9.24 -17.94
C PRO A 123 -9.52 10.47 -17.44
N TYR A 124 -9.31 10.60 -16.13
CA TYR A 124 -8.55 11.68 -15.49
C TYR A 124 -8.03 11.20 -14.12
N ALA A 125 -7.04 11.89 -13.53
CA ALA A 125 -6.50 11.51 -12.23
C ALA A 125 -7.57 11.63 -11.12
N ASN A 126 -7.59 10.67 -10.21
CA ASN A 126 -8.54 10.53 -9.11
C ASN A 126 -9.99 10.41 -9.61
N SER A 127 -10.21 9.80 -10.78
CA SER A 127 -11.55 9.54 -11.32
C SER A 127 -12.27 8.43 -10.58
N GLU A 128 -11.54 7.51 -9.95
CA GLU A 128 -12.14 6.43 -9.19
C GLU A 128 -12.52 6.91 -7.78
N PRO A 129 -13.76 6.70 -7.33
CA PRO A 129 -14.21 7.18 -6.02
C PRO A 129 -13.42 6.57 -4.87
N GLU A 130 -12.91 5.34 -5.02
CA GLU A 130 -12.03 4.68 -4.05
C GLU A 130 -10.72 5.46 -3.87
N VAL A 131 -10.07 5.85 -4.97
CA VAL A 131 -8.83 6.64 -4.95
C VAL A 131 -9.11 8.06 -4.45
N LYS A 132 -10.17 8.69 -4.96
CA LYS A 132 -10.56 10.05 -4.58
C LYS A 132 -10.84 10.17 -3.08
N SER A 133 -11.43 9.14 -2.46
CA SER A 133 -11.70 9.12 -1.03
C SER A 133 -10.43 9.15 -0.20
N ILE A 134 -9.38 8.42 -0.60
CA ILE A 134 -8.08 8.43 0.09
C ILE A 134 -7.38 9.78 -0.13
N VAL A 135 -7.41 10.31 -1.36
CA VAL A 135 -6.86 11.63 -1.67
C VAL A 135 -7.49 12.71 -0.79
N ASP A 136 -8.81 12.71 -0.66
CA ASP A 136 -9.54 13.67 0.16
C ASP A 136 -9.22 13.49 1.64
N PHE A 137 -9.15 12.23 2.13
CA PHE A 137 -8.76 11.94 3.50
C PHE A 137 -7.36 12.46 3.81
N VAL A 138 -6.36 12.09 3.01
CA VAL A 138 -4.96 12.50 3.20
C VAL A 138 -4.82 14.02 3.23
N LYS A 139 -5.45 14.72 2.27
CA LYS A 139 -5.43 16.18 2.22
C LYS A 139 -6.14 16.83 3.39
N SER A 140 -7.27 16.27 3.83
CA SER A 140 -8.05 16.81 4.95
C SER A 140 -7.38 16.58 6.30
N HIS A 141 -6.73 15.43 6.50
CA HIS A 141 -5.99 15.11 7.71
C HIS A 141 -4.72 15.97 7.81
N GLY A 142 -3.94 16.05 6.73
CA GLY A 142 -2.77 16.94 6.64
C GLY A 142 -1.57 16.59 7.53
N ASN A 143 -1.71 15.62 8.45
CA ASN A 143 -0.65 15.23 9.39
C ASN A 143 -0.24 13.73 9.30
N ILE A 144 -0.39 13.11 8.13
CA ILE A 144 0.11 11.74 7.89
C ILE A 144 1.62 11.81 7.62
N LYS A 145 2.42 11.01 8.36
CA LYS A 145 3.88 11.01 8.31
C LYS A 145 4.46 9.83 7.53
N ALA A 146 3.75 8.71 7.50
CA ALA A 146 4.09 7.54 6.70
C ALA A 146 2.87 6.99 5.98
N PHE A 147 3.06 6.50 4.76
CA PHE A 147 2.02 5.91 3.93
C PHE A 147 2.52 4.59 3.34
N ILE A 148 1.87 3.49 3.69
CA ILE A 148 2.26 2.14 3.25
C ILE A 148 1.13 1.49 2.47
N SER A 149 1.30 1.35 1.15
CA SER A 149 0.36 0.66 0.25
C SER A 149 0.80 -0.79 0.05
N ILE A 150 -0.02 -1.77 0.41
CA ILE A 150 0.40 -3.17 0.43
C ILE A 150 -0.25 -3.96 -0.73
N HIS A 151 0.62 -4.54 -1.55
CA HIS A 151 0.33 -5.33 -2.74
C HIS A 151 0.85 -6.77 -2.65
N SER A 152 0.51 -7.58 -3.64
CA SER A 152 1.22 -8.83 -3.93
C SER A 152 1.24 -9.07 -5.43
N TYR A 153 2.17 -9.82 -5.99
CA TYR A 153 3.24 -10.59 -5.36
C TYR A 153 4.58 -10.12 -5.96
N SER A 154 5.69 -10.42 -5.30
CA SER A 154 7.07 -10.45 -5.86
C SER A 154 8.14 -10.45 -4.77
N GLN A 155 7.75 -10.26 -3.50
CA GLN A 155 8.66 -10.05 -2.37
C GLN A 155 9.55 -8.81 -2.58
N LEU A 156 8.91 -7.65 -2.67
CA LEU A 156 9.57 -6.35 -2.85
C LEU A 156 9.14 -5.36 -1.75
N LEU A 157 10.07 -4.51 -1.32
CA LEU A 157 9.78 -3.29 -0.57
C LEU A 157 10.26 -2.09 -1.38
N LEU A 158 9.33 -1.31 -1.92
CA LEU A 158 9.64 -0.23 -2.84
C LEU A 158 9.33 1.13 -2.22
N TYR A 159 10.03 2.15 -2.71
CA TYR A 159 9.80 3.56 -2.41
C TYR A 159 9.78 4.38 -3.72
N PRO A 160 9.42 5.68 -3.68
CA PRO A 160 9.37 6.51 -4.88
C PRO A 160 10.74 6.68 -5.57
N TYR A 161 10.80 6.92 -6.88
CA TYR A 161 9.65 7.09 -7.78
C TYR A 161 9.42 5.87 -8.68
N GLY A 162 8.17 5.71 -9.14
CA GLY A 162 7.78 4.82 -10.23
C GLY A 162 7.71 5.51 -11.58
N TYR A 163 7.24 6.77 -11.63
CA TYR A 163 6.97 7.45 -12.90
C TYR A 163 8.19 8.11 -13.56
N THR A 164 9.26 8.37 -12.79
CA THR A 164 10.47 9.07 -13.24
C THR A 164 11.76 8.40 -12.74
N THR A 165 12.85 8.60 -13.48
CA THR A 165 14.20 8.16 -13.09
C THR A 165 14.91 9.14 -12.16
N THR A 166 14.37 10.36 -12.01
CA THR A 166 14.86 11.31 -11.01
C THR A 166 14.65 10.69 -9.63
N PRO A 167 15.68 10.54 -8.80
CA PRO A 167 15.48 9.95 -7.49
C PRO A 167 14.70 10.85 -6.53
N ALA A 168 14.06 10.24 -5.54
CA ALA A 168 13.49 10.95 -4.39
C ALA A 168 14.59 11.74 -3.66
N ALA A 169 14.26 12.93 -3.15
CA ALA A 169 15.21 13.75 -2.40
C ALA A 169 15.75 13.00 -1.17
N ASP A 170 14.89 12.19 -0.55
CA ASP A 170 15.19 11.38 0.62
C ASP A 170 15.66 9.95 0.30
N GLN A 171 16.07 9.67 -0.96
CA GLN A 171 16.39 8.30 -1.42
C GLN A 171 17.35 7.56 -0.47
N LYS A 172 18.39 8.23 0.03
CA LYS A 172 19.37 7.61 0.94
C LYS A 172 18.70 7.06 2.19
N GLU A 173 17.88 7.88 2.86
CA GLU A 173 17.17 7.49 4.08
C GLU A 173 16.12 6.40 3.80
N LEU A 174 15.34 6.55 2.71
CA LEU A 174 14.36 5.54 2.30
C LEU A 174 15.02 4.18 2.01
N HIS A 175 16.21 4.19 1.43
CA HIS A 175 16.99 2.98 1.18
C HIS A 175 17.46 2.31 2.48
N GLU A 176 17.99 3.08 3.43
CA GLU A 176 18.43 2.58 4.74
C GLU A 176 17.27 2.01 5.57
N ILE A 177 16.10 2.66 5.56
CA ILE A 177 14.88 2.13 6.20
C ILE A 177 14.47 0.81 5.53
N SER A 178 14.48 0.76 4.20
CA SER A 178 14.08 -0.43 3.46
C SER A 178 14.99 -1.64 3.74
N GLU A 179 16.30 -1.40 3.83
CA GLU A 179 17.28 -2.42 4.20
C GLU A 179 16.99 -3.01 5.59
N LYS A 180 16.79 -2.15 6.60
CA LYS A 180 16.45 -2.58 7.96
C LYS A 180 15.12 -3.32 8.01
N ALA A 181 14.11 -2.84 7.30
CA ALA A 181 12.78 -3.44 7.27
C ALA A 181 12.81 -4.83 6.61
N VAL A 182 13.53 -4.99 5.51
CA VAL A 182 13.72 -6.29 4.84
C VAL A 182 14.55 -7.26 5.68
N ALA A 183 15.57 -6.77 6.38
CA ALA A 183 16.34 -7.59 7.32
C ALA A 183 15.46 -8.11 8.46
N ALA A 184 14.62 -7.25 9.05
CA ALA A 184 13.67 -7.64 10.09
C ALA A 184 12.64 -8.65 9.58
N LEU A 185 12.07 -8.45 8.39
CA LEU A 185 11.18 -9.40 7.72
C LEU A 185 11.85 -10.77 7.55
N SER A 186 13.06 -10.76 6.99
CA SER A 186 13.82 -11.97 6.66
C SER A 186 14.19 -12.78 7.90
N SER A 187 14.33 -12.12 9.06
CA SER A 187 14.73 -12.77 10.32
C SER A 187 13.77 -13.86 10.80
N LEU A 188 12.48 -13.78 10.44
CA LEU A 188 11.46 -14.69 10.98
C LEU A 188 11.38 -16.02 10.21
N TYR A 189 11.37 -15.96 8.88
CA TYR A 189 11.19 -17.14 8.02
C TYR A 189 12.25 -17.29 6.92
N GLY A 190 13.25 -16.42 6.86
CA GLY A 190 14.26 -16.43 5.79
C GLY A 190 13.73 -15.95 4.43
N THR A 191 12.57 -15.29 4.39
CA THR A 191 11.95 -14.82 3.16
C THR A 191 12.74 -13.65 2.57
N SER A 192 13.36 -13.85 1.41
CA SER A 192 14.18 -12.83 0.76
C SER A 192 13.32 -11.81 0.02
N TYR A 193 13.43 -10.54 0.40
CA TYR A 193 12.85 -9.40 -0.33
C TYR A 193 13.95 -8.61 -1.04
N LYS A 194 13.63 -8.04 -2.20
CA LYS A 194 14.44 -6.94 -2.78
C LYS A 194 13.84 -5.60 -2.40
N TYR A 195 14.66 -4.55 -2.45
CA TYR A 195 14.20 -3.20 -2.16
C TYR A 195 14.88 -2.14 -3.02
N GLY A 196 14.21 -1.01 -3.21
CA GLY A 196 14.68 0.09 -4.03
C GLY A 196 13.55 0.98 -4.55
N SER A 197 13.88 1.99 -5.37
CA SER A 197 12.84 2.77 -6.03
C SER A 197 12.02 1.89 -6.98
N ILE A 198 10.71 2.15 -7.11
CA ILE A 198 9.81 1.39 -7.99
C ILE A 198 10.43 1.22 -9.40
N ILE A 199 10.84 2.31 -10.04
CA ILE A 199 11.27 2.30 -11.45
C ILE A 199 12.48 1.39 -11.73
N THR A 200 13.42 1.29 -10.80
CA THR A 200 14.66 0.50 -10.95
C THR A 200 14.52 -0.93 -10.46
N THR A 201 13.56 -1.20 -9.58
CA THR A 201 13.42 -2.48 -8.88
C THR A 201 12.35 -3.38 -9.48
N ILE A 202 11.26 -2.79 -9.99
CA ILE A 202 10.19 -3.53 -10.66
C ILE A 202 10.06 -3.12 -12.13
N TYR A 203 9.57 -1.90 -12.41
CA TYR A 203 9.43 -1.31 -13.73
C TYR A 203 8.89 0.13 -13.62
N LYS A 204 8.96 0.89 -14.72
CA LYS A 204 8.37 2.23 -14.81
C LYS A 204 6.83 2.20 -14.78
N ALA A 205 6.22 2.92 -13.83
CA ALA A 205 4.78 2.97 -13.62
C ALA A 205 4.33 4.40 -13.30
N SER A 206 3.36 4.94 -14.03
CA SER A 206 2.79 6.26 -13.80
C SER A 206 1.49 6.22 -13.00
N GLY A 207 1.18 7.29 -12.27
CA GLY A 207 -0.07 7.43 -11.52
C GLY A 207 -0.18 6.50 -10.31
N GLY A 208 0.95 6.16 -9.69
CA GLY A 208 1.00 5.27 -8.53
C GLY A 208 0.74 5.98 -7.21
N THR A 209 0.21 5.25 -6.23
CA THR A 209 -0.16 5.74 -4.89
C THR A 209 1.01 6.45 -4.20
N ILE A 210 2.14 5.76 -4.06
CA ILE A 210 3.23 6.26 -3.20
C ILE A 210 4.04 7.40 -3.83
N ASP A 211 4.01 7.51 -5.16
CA ASP A 211 4.57 8.67 -5.86
C ASP A 211 3.74 9.92 -5.57
N TRP A 212 2.40 9.76 -5.51
CA TRP A 212 1.50 10.86 -5.15
C TRP A 212 1.65 11.26 -3.69
N THR A 213 1.66 10.32 -2.75
CA THR A 213 1.78 10.62 -1.31
C THR A 213 3.10 11.29 -0.99
N TYR A 214 4.21 10.85 -1.60
CA TYR A 214 5.50 11.50 -1.45
C TYR A 214 5.52 12.91 -2.04
N ASN A 215 4.88 13.13 -3.20
CA ASN A 215 4.69 14.47 -3.76
C ASN A 215 3.81 15.38 -2.89
N GLN A 216 2.96 14.83 -2.02
CA GLN A 216 2.22 15.61 -1.01
C GLN A 216 3.05 15.93 0.25
N GLY A 217 4.32 15.50 0.30
CA GLY A 217 5.20 15.71 1.44
C GLY A 217 5.20 14.57 2.46
N ILE A 218 4.52 13.44 2.19
CA ILE A 218 4.60 12.26 3.06
C ILE A 218 5.91 11.52 2.77
N LYS A 219 6.97 11.90 3.46
CA LYS A 219 8.35 11.42 3.26
C LYS A 219 8.43 9.89 3.28
N TYR A 220 7.85 9.24 4.29
CA TYR A 220 7.92 7.79 4.46
C TYR A 220 6.81 7.07 3.69
N SER A 221 6.86 7.17 2.36
CA SER A 221 5.94 6.51 1.44
C SER A 221 6.55 5.22 0.90
N PHE A 222 5.92 4.07 1.17
CA PHE A 222 6.42 2.75 0.82
C PHE A 222 5.33 1.87 0.21
N THR A 223 5.72 0.95 -0.68
CA THR A 223 4.84 -0.09 -1.18
C THR A 223 5.46 -1.46 -0.95
N PHE A 224 4.67 -2.38 -0.42
CA PHE A 224 5.07 -3.78 -0.29
C PHE A 224 4.50 -4.58 -1.46
N GLU A 225 5.28 -5.50 -2.02
CA GLU A 225 4.80 -6.62 -2.83
C GLU A 225 5.04 -7.89 -2.03
N LEU A 226 4.00 -8.47 -1.46
CA LEU A 226 4.10 -9.60 -0.54
C LEU A 226 4.50 -10.91 -1.26
N ARG A 227 4.45 -12.03 -0.52
CA ARG A 227 4.68 -13.37 -1.07
C ARG A 227 3.73 -13.70 -2.22
N ASP A 228 4.11 -14.56 -3.14
CA ASP A 228 5.42 -15.21 -3.30
C ASP A 228 6.21 -14.59 -4.48
N THR A 229 7.10 -15.36 -5.10
CA THR A 229 7.88 -14.92 -6.27
C THR A 229 7.33 -15.50 -7.59
N GLY A 230 6.09 -16.01 -7.59
CA GLY A 230 5.39 -16.44 -8.81
C GLY A 230 5.01 -17.92 -8.88
N ARG A 231 5.35 -18.74 -7.87
CA ARG A 231 4.90 -20.15 -7.83
C ARG A 231 3.39 -20.25 -7.72
N TYR A 232 2.79 -19.46 -6.83
CA TYR A 232 1.36 -19.32 -6.66
C TYR A 232 0.87 -17.94 -7.12
N GLY A 233 1.72 -16.92 -7.04
CA GLY A 233 1.35 -15.54 -7.33
C GLY A 233 0.13 -15.11 -6.52
N PHE A 234 -0.91 -14.65 -7.20
CA PHE A 234 -2.16 -14.20 -6.57
C PHE A 234 -2.97 -15.32 -5.90
N LEU A 235 -2.63 -16.60 -6.14
CA LEU A 235 -3.32 -17.78 -5.58
C LEU A 235 -2.55 -18.37 -4.38
N LEU A 236 -1.86 -17.53 -3.61
CA LEU A 236 -1.08 -17.95 -2.45
C LEU A 236 -1.93 -18.80 -1.49
N PRO A 237 -1.48 -20.01 -1.07
CA PRO A 237 -2.26 -20.88 -0.22
C PRO A 237 -2.61 -20.24 1.12
N ALA A 238 -3.83 -20.47 1.62
CA ALA A 238 -4.31 -19.89 2.88
C ALA A 238 -3.38 -20.16 4.09
N LYS A 239 -2.69 -21.31 4.11
CA LYS A 239 -1.69 -21.66 5.13
C LYS A 239 -0.48 -20.71 5.17
N GLN A 240 -0.26 -19.89 4.15
CA GLN A 240 0.80 -18.87 4.12
C GLN A 240 0.32 -17.49 4.55
N ILE A 241 -0.99 -17.28 4.78
CA ILE A 241 -1.52 -15.97 5.21
C ILE A 241 -0.83 -15.50 6.49
N VAL A 242 -0.85 -16.33 7.54
CA VAL A 242 -0.28 -15.97 8.85
C VAL A 242 1.23 -15.78 8.76
N PRO A 243 2.04 -16.70 8.17
CA PRO A 243 3.47 -16.45 7.96
C PRO A 243 3.79 -15.17 7.18
N THR A 244 3.02 -14.85 6.14
CA THR A 244 3.19 -13.61 5.38
C THR A 244 2.85 -12.38 6.21
N ALA A 245 1.78 -12.42 7.01
CA ALA A 245 1.43 -11.32 7.89
C ALA A 245 2.46 -11.11 9.01
N GLU A 246 2.92 -12.18 9.67
CA GLU A 246 3.88 -12.11 10.77
C GLU A 246 5.22 -11.50 10.35
N GLU A 247 5.80 -11.92 9.22
CA GLU A 247 7.07 -11.35 8.74
C GLU A 247 6.90 -9.91 8.26
N THR A 248 5.79 -9.61 7.58
CA THR A 248 5.50 -8.24 7.10
C THR A 248 5.31 -7.30 8.28
N TRP A 249 4.71 -7.77 9.38
CA TRP A 249 4.55 -6.98 10.59
C TRP A 249 5.88 -6.52 11.18
N LEU A 250 6.93 -7.36 11.13
CA LEU A 250 8.27 -6.96 11.57
C LEU A 250 8.82 -5.81 10.72
N ALA A 251 8.63 -5.86 9.41
CA ALA A 251 9.02 -4.77 8.51
C ALA A 251 8.22 -3.48 8.78
N LEU A 252 6.90 -3.60 8.97
CA LEU A 252 6.04 -2.48 9.32
C LEU A 252 6.50 -1.83 10.63
N LYS A 253 6.81 -2.62 11.67
CA LYS A 253 7.32 -2.07 12.94
C LYS A 253 8.60 -1.25 12.74
N VAL A 254 9.53 -1.67 11.88
CA VAL A 254 10.74 -0.89 11.59
C VAL A 254 10.38 0.47 10.97
N ILE A 255 9.50 0.50 9.98
CA ILE A 255 9.09 1.74 9.31
C ILE A 255 8.35 2.67 10.28
N MET A 256 7.42 2.11 11.07
CA MET A 256 6.63 2.87 12.04
C MET A 256 7.50 3.44 13.15
N GLN A 257 8.45 2.66 13.68
CA GLN A 257 9.38 3.12 14.71
C GLN A 257 10.31 4.21 14.18
N HIS A 258 10.84 4.06 12.95
CA HIS A 258 11.62 5.11 12.31
C HIS A 258 10.83 6.41 12.18
N THR A 259 9.55 6.31 11.81
CA THR A 259 8.65 7.46 11.68
C THR A 259 8.44 8.18 13.02
N LEU A 260 8.30 7.41 14.11
CA LEU A 260 8.18 7.96 15.48
C LEU A 260 9.44 8.72 15.91
N GLU A 261 10.62 8.17 15.59
CA GLU A 261 11.92 8.72 16.02
C GLU A 261 12.41 9.88 15.16
N HIS A 262 11.90 10.01 13.94
CA HIS A 262 12.32 11.03 12.96
C HIS A 262 11.11 11.84 12.42
N PRO A 263 10.36 12.54 13.30
CA PRO A 263 9.26 13.39 12.86
C PRO A 263 9.81 14.57 12.06
N TYR A 264 9.05 15.00 11.05
CA TYR A 264 9.33 16.16 10.20
C TYR A 264 8.07 17.02 10.03
#